data_AF-A0A7V3RN50-F1
#
_entry.id   AF-A0A7V3RN50-F1
#
_cell.length_a   1.000
_cell.length_b   1.000
_cell.length_c   1.000
_cell.angle_alpha   90.00
_cell.angle_beta   90.00
_cell.angle_gamma   90.00
#
_symmetry.space_group_name_H-M   'P 1'
#
loop_
_entity.id
_entity.type
_entity.pdbx_description
1 polymer ?
#
loop_
_entity_poly.entity_id
_entity_poly.type
_entity_poly.pdbx_seq_one_letter_code
_entity_poly.pdbx_strand_id
1 'polypeptide(L)'
;MRGLLGFAFHEATMIVPLRLVFSLLSVIALLALPIGGWTSADRPTAQSGPLSPAEALRQFRLAPGLRLELAAAEPEVESPVAMAFDEDGKLWVVEMR
;
A
#
# COMPACT_ATOMS: atom_id res chain seq x y z
N MET A 1 46.61 -44.62 10.94
CA MET A 1 45.95 -43.81 9.88
C MET A 1 44.55 -44.38 9.55
N ARG A 2 43.61 -44.32 10.50
CA ARG A 2 42.19 -44.70 10.29
C ARG A 2 41.34 -43.79 11.16
N GLY A 3 40.71 -42.75 10.59
CA GLY A 3 39.91 -41.81 11.39
C GLY A 3 39.28 -40.62 10.66
N LEU A 4 39.71 -40.27 9.44
CA LEU A 4 39.19 -39.06 8.76
C LEU A 4 38.11 -39.32 7.68
N LEU A 5 37.90 -40.57 7.27
CA LEU A 5 36.98 -40.92 6.18
C LEU A 5 35.53 -41.19 6.62
N GLY A 6 35.27 -41.32 7.94
CA GLY A 6 33.93 -41.61 8.47
C GLY A 6 33.04 -40.38 8.67
N PHE A 7 33.62 -39.21 9.00
CA PHE A 7 32.86 -37.99 9.28
C PHE A 7 32.30 -37.35 8.00
N ALA A 8 33.08 -37.32 6.91
CA ALA A 8 32.65 -36.74 5.64
C ALA A 8 31.51 -37.53 4.95
N PHE A 9 31.40 -38.84 5.22
CA PHE A 9 30.37 -39.68 4.61
C PHE A 9 28.98 -39.46 5.24
N HIS A 10 28.92 -39.14 6.54
CA HIS A 10 27.65 -38.89 7.23
C HIS A 10 27.08 -37.48 6.95
N GLU A 11 27.95 -36.47 6.83
CA GLU A 11 27.56 -35.10 6.47
C GLU A 11 26.96 -35.04 5.06
N ALA A 12 27.59 -35.72 4.08
CA ALA A 12 27.09 -35.78 2.71
C ALA A 12 25.72 -36.49 2.60
N THR A 13 25.48 -37.55 3.36
CA THR A 13 24.21 -38.31 3.35
C THR A 13 23.03 -37.52 3.93
N MET A 14 23.24 -36.59 4.87
CA MET A 14 22.16 -35.70 5.37
C MET A 14 21.97 -34.44 4.51
N ILE A 15 23.03 -33.92 3.88
CA ILE A 15 22.97 -32.70 3.07
C ILE A 15 22.24 -32.94 1.73
N VAL A 16 22.45 -34.08 1.08
CA VAL A 16 21.81 -34.42 -0.21
C VAL A 16 20.27 -34.51 -0.13
N PRO A 17 19.64 -35.24 0.81
CA PRO A 17 18.19 -35.29 0.92
C PRO A 17 17.60 -33.94 1.33
N LEU A 18 18.31 -33.18 2.17
CA LEU A 18 17.87 -31.84 2.57
C LEU A 18 17.82 -30.89 1.36
N ARG A 19 18.84 -30.91 0.49
CA ARG A 19 18.85 -30.13 -0.76
C ARG A 19 17.74 -30.54 -1.73
N LEU A 20 17.41 -31.83 -1.80
CA LEU A 20 16.29 -32.32 -2.62
C LEU A 20 14.94 -31.84 -2.10
N VAL A 21 14.74 -31.87 -0.77
CA VAL A 21 13.53 -31.35 -0.13
C VAL A 21 13.39 -29.84 -0.39
N PHE A 22 14.46 -29.05 -0.19
CA PHE A 22 14.44 -27.62 -0.47
C PHE A 22 14.21 -27.32 -1.97
N SER A 23 14.78 -28.11 -2.87
CA SER A 23 14.57 -27.97 -4.31
C SER A 23 13.12 -28.29 -4.69
N LEU A 24 12.52 -29.33 -4.11
CA LEU A 24 11.13 -29.71 -4.37
C LEU A 24 10.14 -28.66 -3.83
N LEU A 25 10.37 -28.16 -2.61
CA LEU A 25 9.57 -27.08 -2.02
C LEU A 25 9.63 -25.80 -2.86
N SER A 26 10.81 -25.47 -3.39
CA SER A 26 10.99 -24.30 -4.26
C SER A 26 10.22 -24.43 -5.58
N VAL A 27 10.20 -25.62 -6.19
CA VAL A 27 9.44 -25.88 -7.42
C VAL A 27 7.93 -25.84 -7.16
N ILE A 28 7.45 -26.43 -6.06
CA ILE A 28 6.03 -26.39 -5.69
C ILE A 28 5.60 -24.95 -5.41
N ALA A 29 6.42 -24.16 -4.71
CA ALA A 29 6.15 -22.74 -4.48
C ALA A 29 6.07 -21.95 -5.79
N LEU A 30 6.94 -22.23 -6.76
CA LEU A 30 6.93 -21.57 -8.07
C LEU A 30 5.69 -21.95 -8.91
N LEU A 31 5.23 -23.21 -8.80
CA LEU A 31 4.01 -23.70 -9.47
C LEU A 31 2.71 -23.22 -8.82
N ALA A 32 2.74 -22.85 -7.53
CA ALA A 32 1.60 -22.36 -6.78
C ALA A 32 1.37 -20.84 -6.92
N LEU A 33 2.29 -20.11 -7.57
CA LEU A 33 2.09 -18.69 -7.86
C LEU A 33 0.99 -18.53 -8.92
N PRO A 34 -0.02 -17.67 -8.69
CA PRO A 34 -1.02 -17.38 -9.71
C PRO A 34 -0.34 -16.73 -10.92
N ILE A 35 -0.34 -17.45 -12.06
CA ILE A 35 0.26 -17.01 -13.34
C ILE A 35 -0.56 -15.87 -13.97
N GLY A 36 -1.79 -15.66 -13.50
CA GLY A 36 -2.64 -14.54 -13.84
C GLY A 36 -2.40 -13.42 -12.84
N GLY A 37 -1.90 -12.29 -13.35
CA GLY A 37 -1.60 -11.09 -12.58
C GLY A 37 -2.75 -10.64 -11.70
N TRP A 38 -2.42 -9.78 -10.75
CA TRP A 38 -3.33 -9.18 -9.81
C TRP A 38 -4.37 -8.39 -10.60
N THR A 39 -5.48 -9.03 -10.97
CA THR A 39 -6.56 -8.32 -11.62
C THR A 39 -7.11 -7.41 -10.54
N SER A 40 -6.89 -6.11 -10.72
CA SER A 40 -7.55 -5.10 -9.90
C SER A 40 -9.04 -5.41 -10.00
N ALA A 41 -9.60 -5.93 -8.91
CA ALA A 41 -11.03 -6.17 -8.80
C ALA A 41 -11.71 -4.88 -9.25
N ASP A 42 -12.59 -5.04 -10.24
CA ASP A 42 -13.47 -4.06 -10.83
C ASP A 42 -13.75 -2.89 -9.87
N ARG A 43 -12.99 -1.80 -9.99
CA ARG A 43 -13.31 -0.57 -9.24
C ARG A 43 -14.54 -0.01 -9.92
N PRO A 44 -15.67 0.20 -9.23
CA PRO A 44 -16.84 0.80 -9.84
C PRO A 44 -16.43 2.10 -10.56
N THR A 45 -16.47 2.11 -11.89
CA THR A 45 -16.13 3.27 -12.72
C THR A 45 -17.29 4.26 -12.75
N ALA A 46 -17.79 4.62 -11.58
CA ALA A 46 -18.87 5.59 -11.43
C ALA A 46 -18.37 6.75 -10.58
N GLN A 47 -17.58 7.62 -11.19
CA GLN A 47 -17.60 9.03 -10.81
C GLN A 47 -17.36 9.90 -12.04
N SER A 48 -18.50 10.42 -12.52
CA SER A 48 -18.64 11.49 -13.49
C SER A 48 -17.95 12.74 -13.00
N GLY A 49 -16.72 13.00 -13.48
CA GLY A 49 -15.99 14.24 -13.28
C GLY A 49 -15.66 14.61 -11.82
N PRO A 50 -14.95 15.73 -11.61
CA PRO A 50 -14.80 16.33 -10.30
C PRO A 50 -16.16 16.73 -9.75
N LEU A 51 -16.36 16.52 -8.46
CA LEU A 51 -17.56 16.98 -7.75
C LEU A 51 -17.49 18.48 -7.52
N SER A 52 -18.63 19.15 -7.46
CA SER A 52 -18.66 20.48 -6.85
C SER A 52 -18.27 20.38 -5.36
N PRO A 53 -17.71 21.46 -4.76
CA PRO A 53 -17.36 21.46 -3.34
C PRO A 53 -18.52 21.03 -2.42
N ALA A 54 -19.75 21.47 -2.74
CA ALA A 54 -20.95 21.13 -1.98
C ALA A 54 -21.34 19.64 -2.09
N GLU A 55 -21.13 19.03 -3.25
CA GLU A 55 -21.37 17.59 -3.44
C GLU A 55 -20.30 16.75 -2.75
N ALA A 56 -19.04 17.18 -2.81
CA ALA A 56 -17.92 16.51 -2.14
C ALA A 56 -18.15 16.42 -0.62
N LEU A 57 -18.62 17.50 0.02
CA LEU A 57 -18.96 17.52 1.45
C LEU A 57 -19.88 16.37 1.87
N ARG A 58 -20.83 15.97 1.01
CA ARG A 58 -21.82 14.92 1.31
C ARG A 58 -21.22 13.50 1.28
N GLN A 59 -20.01 13.33 0.74
CA GLN A 59 -19.35 12.04 0.62
C GLN A 59 -18.44 11.69 1.80
N PHE A 60 -18.08 12.68 2.62
CA PHE A 60 -17.25 12.45 3.80
C PHE A 60 -18.03 11.69 4.87
N ARG A 61 -17.36 10.73 5.52
CA ARG A 61 -17.86 10.05 6.71
C ARG A 61 -17.05 10.53 7.91
N LEU A 62 -17.74 11.09 8.90
CA LEU A 62 -17.12 11.65 10.09
C LEU A 62 -17.33 10.72 11.28
N ALA A 63 -16.39 10.74 12.23
CA ALA A 63 -16.61 10.12 13.53
C ALA A 63 -17.71 10.88 14.31
N PRO A 64 -18.43 10.22 15.24
CA PRO A 64 -19.43 10.89 16.07
C PRO A 64 -18.86 12.10 16.81
N GLY A 65 -19.61 13.20 16.85
CA GLY A 65 -19.22 14.44 17.53
C GLY A 65 -18.39 15.43 16.70
N LEU A 66 -18.05 15.09 15.45
CA LEU A 66 -17.34 15.99 14.53
C LEU A 66 -18.29 16.65 13.52
N ARG A 67 -17.98 17.88 13.12
CA ARG A 67 -18.66 18.64 12.05
C ARG A 67 -17.64 19.03 10.98
N LEU A 68 -18.05 18.96 9.72
CA LEU A 68 -17.27 19.39 8.56
C LEU A 68 -17.98 20.58 7.90
N GLU A 69 -17.19 21.59 7.51
CA GLU A 69 -17.66 22.80 6.84
C GLU A 69 -16.69 23.17 5.72
N LEU A 70 -17.20 23.73 4.62
CA LEU A 70 -16.37 24.26 3.54
C LEU A 70 -15.89 25.66 3.90
N ALA A 71 -14.57 25.84 4.00
CA ALA A 71 -13.95 27.11 4.37
C ALA A 71 -13.60 27.98 3.13
N ALA A 72 -13.08 27.37 2.08
CA ALA A 72 -12.74 28.01 0.81
C ALA A 72 -12.76 26.96 -0.33
N ALA A 73 -13.03 27.40 -1.55
CA ALA A 73 -12.92 26.58 -2.75
C ALA A 73 -12.43 27.43 -3.92
N GLU A 74 -12.29 26.85 -5.11
CA GLU A 74 -12.04 27.63 -6.32
C GLU A 74 -13.17 28.66 -6.53
N PRO A 75 -12.84 29.92 -6.89
CA PRO A 75 -11.52 30.42 -7.27
C PRO A 75 -10.69 31.04 -6.12
N GLU A 76 -11.16 31.00 -4.88
CA GLU A 76 -10.47 31.62 -3.75
C GLU A 76 -9.13 30.93 -3.41
N VAL A 77 -9.07 29.61 -3.61
CA VAL A 77 -7.89 28.78 -3.35
C VAL A 77 -7.77 27.72 -4.44
N GLU A 78 -6.60 27.61 -5.06
CA GLU A 78 -6.22 26.61 -6.06
C GLU A 78 -4.96 25.86 -5.63
N SER A 79 -4.95 24.53 -5.81
CA SER A 79 -3.79 23.67 -5.53
C SER A 79 -3.11 23.94 -4.16
N PRO A 80 -3.84 23.88 -3.03
CA PRO A 80 -3.30 24.18 -1.71
C PRO A 80 -2.30 23.11 -1.24
N VAL A 81 -1.18 23.55 -0.65
CA VAL A 81 -0.10 22.67 -0.15
C VAL A 81 0.12 22.78 1.35
N ALA A 82 -0.11 23.95 1.94
CA ALA A 82 0.00 24.15 3.38
C ALA A 82 -1.00 25.20 3.84
N MET A 83 -1.44 25.12 5.10
CA MET A 83 -2.30 26.12 5.72
C MET A 83 -2.02 26.26 7.21
N ALA A 84 -2.25 27.47 7.75
CA ALA A 84 -2.11 27.75 9.18
C ALA A 84 -3.04 28.90 9.59
N PHE A 85 -3.46 28.91 10.86
CA PHE A 85 -4.14 30.06 11.46
C PHE A 85 -3.11 30.97 12.14
N ASP A 86 -3.28 32.28 12.04
CA ASP A 86 -2.50 33.27 12.81
C ASP A 86 -3.16 33.61 14.16
N GLU A 87 -2.54 34.50 14.94
CA GLU A 87 -3.04 34.95 16.25
C GLU A 87 -4.39 35.69 16.19
N ASP A 88 -4.75 36.25 15.03
CA ASP A 88 -6.03 36.91 14.78
C ASP A 88 -7.11 35.93 14.29
N GLY A 89 -6.78 34.64 14.18
CA GLY A 89 -7.68 33.60 13.71
C GLY A 89 -7.91 33.60 12.20
N LYS A 90 -7.05 34.25 11.41
CA LYS A 90 -7.14 34.21 9.94
C LYS A 90 -6.50 32.94 9.42
N LEU A 91 -7.16 32.28 8.46
CA LEU A 91 -6.61 31.13 7.75
C LEU A 91 -5.73 31.60 6.59
N TRP A 92 -4.45 31.27 6.65
CA TRP A 92 -3.49 31.45 5.57
C TRP A 92 -3.29 30.15 4.80
N VAL A 93 -3.24 30.22 3.47
CA VAL A 93 -3.08 29.07 2.58
C VAL A 93 -1.94 29.33 1.59
N VAL A 94 -1.08 28.34 1.39
CA VAL A 94 -0.01 28.34 0.38
C VAL A 94 -0.45 27.49 -0.81
N GLU A 95 -0.33 28.05 -2.01
CA GLU A 95 -0.74 27.44 -3.28
C GLU A 95 0.48 27.10 -4.15
N MET A 96 0.35 26.09 -5.01
CA MET A 96 1.32 25.82 -6.08
C MET A 96 0.77 26.33 -7.41
N ARG A 97 1.46 27.30 -8.00
CA ARG A 97 1.17 27.92 -9.29
C ARG A 97 2.44 28.07 -10.10
#